data_AF-A0AAU6WKV2-F1
#
_entry.id   AF-A0AAU6WKV2-F1
#
_cell.length_a   1.000
_cell.length_b   1.000
_cell.length_c   1.000
_cell.angle_alpha   90.00
_cell.angle_beta   90.00
_cell.angle_gamma   90.00
#
_symmetry.space_group_name_H-M   'P 1'
#
loop_
_entity.id
_entity.type
_entity.pdbx_description
1 polymer ?
#
loop_
_entity_poly.entity_id
_entity_poly.type
_entity_poly.pdbx_seq_one_letter_code
_entity_poly.pdbx_strand_id
1 'polypeptide(L)'
;MSYNAWENLVKKQLKTDDIYSVLKKENLEGIEVKPFYESVEQPLVNLPKIEENTHLVANYHESLIDDVFAFLLDQNVENLEQKTIFVNNTDLAGHISPKEEDRYFSLIDVFDEKEAVINDQLVKELLAKQFRRNICVDISLHQNAGAAIYQQLGIALAKTKELVEIYGAEILNKLVFRIAIGPNYFFEMAKLRAFKIIFNQLSKEYGLDEIPYIFAETSLRNKAVSDKENNLIRSTLELASAMIGGADAVFSNNYLVDRNTENSEEISFKQQIVLAYESIINVFEDASNGSYYIEDITQQIAEKSWALFVEIEEAGGYLELLQQGTIQKESTNMP
;
A
#
# COMPACT_ATOMS: atom_id res chain seq x y z
N MET A 1 7.91 15.40 32.08
CA MET A 1 8.77 16.62 31.98
C MET A 1 8.02 17.60 31.09
N SER A 2 7.87 18.87 31.46
CA SER A 2 7.20 19.85 30.58
C SER A 2 8.07 20.15 29.36
N TYR A 3 7.47 20.53 28.24
CA TYR A 3 8.19 20.91 27.01
C TYR A 3 9.30 21.94 27.30
N ASN A 4 8.98 23.01 28.04
CA ASN A 4 9.96 24.03 28.43
C ASN A 4 11.11 23.47 29.27
N ALA A 5 10.87 22.48 30.13
CA ALA A 5 11.94 21.87 30.94
C ALA A 5 12.86 20.98 30.09
N TRP A 6 12.27 20.22 29.15
CA TRP A 6 13.02 19.43 28.17
C TRP A 6 13.86 20.33 27.26
N GLU A 7 13.25 21.37 26.69
CA GLU A 7 13.90 22.27 25.74
C GLU A 7 15.11 22.97 26.37
N ASN A 8 14.96 23.48 27.59
CA ASN A 8 16.06 24.11 28.34
C ASN A 8 17.20 23.12 28.65
N LEU A 9 16.87 21.86 28.98
CA LEU A 9 17.88 20.82 29.20
C LEU A 9 18.67 20.53 27.91
N VAL A 10 17.97 20.41 26.78
CA VAL A 10 18.57 20.13 25.47
C VAL A 10 19.43 21.30 24.99
N LYS A 11 18.95 22.55 25.11
CA LYS A 11 19.74 23.76 24.81
C LYS A 11 21.06 23.76 25.57
N LYS A 12 21.01 23.44 26.87
CA LYS A 12 22.21 23.34 27.72
C LYS A 12 23.16 22.23 27.29
N GLN A 13 22.64 21.06 26.90
CA GLN A 13 23.45 19.92 26.47
C GLN A 13 24.11 20.14 25.10
N LEU A 14 23.37 20.67 24.14
CA LEU A 14 23.85 20.95 22.79
C LEU A 14 24.64 22.26 22.69
N LYS A 15 24.60 23.11 23.71
CA LYS A 15 25.24 24.44 23.75
C LYS A 15 24.80 25.34 22.57
N THR A 16 23.51 25.27 22.22
CA THR A 16 22.87 26.10 21.20
C THR A 16 21.51 26.57 21.70
N ASP A 17 21.12 27.78 21.33
CA ASP A 17 19.78 28.31 21.60
C ASP A 17 18.75 27.84 20.56
N ASP A 18 19.22 27.49 19.36
CA ASP A 18 18.41 26.86 18.33
C ASP A 18 18.73 25.36 18.29
N ILE A 19 17.97 24.59 19.05
CA ILE A 19 18.10 23.13 19.09
C ILE A 19 17.50 22.47 17.84
N TYR A 20 16.61 23.16 17.12
CA TYR A 20 15.85 22.59 16.03
C TYR A 20 16.66 22.52 14.76
N SER A 21 17.59 23.45 14.50
CA SER A 21 18.57 23.31 13.41
C SER A 21 19.49 22.09 13.58
N VAL A 22 19.62 21.55 14.80
CA VAL A 22 20.43 20.36 15.08
C VAL A 22 19.59 19.09 15.12
N LEU A 23 18.39 19.17 15.70
CA LEU A 23 17.59 17.99 16.04
C LEU A 23 16.44 17.70 15.08
N LYS A 24 16.00 18.68 14.29
CA LYS A 24 15.09 18.41 13.18
C LYS A 24 15.90 17.76 12.07
N LYS A 25 15.36 16.67 11.56
CA LYS A 25 15.89 16.02 10.38
C LYS A 25 14.76 15.93 9.37
N GLU A 26 14.92 16.64 8.27
CA GLU A 26 14.15 16.40 7.07
C GLU A 26 14.67 15.11 6.44
N ASN A 27 13.78 14.19 6.08
CA ASN A 27 14.18 13.01 5.32
C ASN A 27 14.37 13.38 3.82
N LEU A 28 14.82 12.43 3.02
CA LEU A 28 15.02 12.65 1.58
C LEU A 28 13.72 12.93 0.80
N GLU A 29 12.57 12.72 1.44
CA GLU A 29 11.22 12.90 0.87
C GLU A 29 10.59 14.23 1.30
N GLY A 30 11.37 15.08 1.99
CA GLY A 30 10.92 16.38 2.48
C GLY A 30 9.93 16.31 3.64
N ILE A 31 9.85 15.18 4.35
CA ILE A 31 9.05 14.99 5.56
C ILE A 31 9.90 15.38 6.76
N GLU A 32 9.39 16.29 7.57
CA GLU A 32 10.04 16.75 8.79
C GLU A 32 9.70 15.81 9.94
N VAL A 33 10.70 15.27 10.63
CA VAL A 33 10.50 14.57 11.90
C VAL A 33 10.97 15.44 13.05
N LYS A 34 10.04 15.81 13.94
CA LYS A 34 10.31 16.62 15.12
C LYS A 34 11.00 15.76 16.19
N PRO A 35 11.95 16.32 16.96
CA PRO A 35 12.60 15.61 18.06
C PRO A 35 11.69 15.39 19.28
N PHE A 36 10.58 16.14 19.35
CA PHE A 36 9.62 16.07 20.44
C PHE A 36 8.24 16.43 19.93
N TYR A 37 7.23 15.66 20.34
CA TYR A 37 5.82 15.90 20.02
C TYR A 37 5.04 16.06 21.32
N GLU A 38 4.21 17.10 21.41
CA GLU A 38 3.37 17.35 22.60
C GLU A 38 1.86 17.20 22.34
N SER A 39 1.44 17.40 21.09
CA SER A 39 0.05 17.36 20.66
C SER A 39 -0.04 17.02 19.17
N VAL A 40 -1.25 16.68 18.75
CA VAL A 40 -1.62 16.61 17.33
C VAL A 40 -2.30 17.94 16.99
N GLU A 41 -1.67 18.75 16.15
CA GLU A 41 -2.22 20.07 15.77
C GLU A 41 -3.56 19.92 15.04
N GLN A 42 -3.65 18.93 14.15
CA GLN A 42 -4.85 18.61 13.37
C GLN A 42 -5.11 17.10 13.43
N PRO A 43 -5.99 16.64 14.34
CA PRO A 43 -6.36 15.23 14.41
C PRO A 43 -7.00 14.77 13.10
N LEU A 44 -6.43 13.72 12.50
CA LEU A 44 -6.95 13.13 11.28
C LEU A 44 -8.19 12.29 11.56
N VAL A 45 -9.07 12.17 10.56
CA VAL A 45 -10.18 11.22 10.62
C VAL A 45 -9.61 9.81 10.49
N ASN A 46 -9.90 8.96 11.48
CA ASN A 46 -9.55 7.55 11.39
C ASN A 46 -10.54 6.82 10.48
N LEU A 47 -10.10 6.45 9.28
CA LEU A 47 -10.91 5.71 8.31
C LEU A 47 -10.72 4.20 8.50
N PRO A 48 -11.81 3.41 8.57
CA PRO A 48 -11.72 1.98 8.78
C PRO A 48 -11.06 1.27 7.58
N LYS A 49 -10.76 -0.01 7.74
CA LYS A 49 -10.57 -0.94 6.62
C LYS A 49 -11.93 -1.45 6.13
N ILE A 50 -12.00 -1.96 4.91
CA ILE A 50 -13.22 -2.55 4.35
C ILE A 50 -13.48 -3.92 4.99
N GLU A 51 -12.43 -4.72 5.15
CA GLU A 51 -12.53 -6.07 5.73
C GLU A 51 -12.39 -6.04 7.25
N GLU A 52 -13.28 -6.69 7.99
CA GLU A 52 -13.16 -6.81 9.45
C GLU A 52 -11.85 -7.48 9.87
N ASN A 53 -11.44 -8.52 9.15
CA ASN A 53 -10.18 -9.23 9.35
C ASN A 53 -9.30 -9.07 8.12
N THR A 54 -8.01 -8.81 8.34
CA THR A 54 -7.05 -8.73 7.24
C THR A 54 -6.88 -10.10 6.60
N HIS A 55 -7.08 -10.19 5.29
CA HIS A 55 -6.82 -11.43 4.55
C HIS A 55 -5.32 -11.74 4.56
N LEU A 56 -4.95 -12.90 5.09
CA LEU A 56 -3.58 -13.42 5.07
C LEU A 56 -3.41 -14.23 3.79
N VAL A 57 -2.74 -13.67 2.79
CA VAL A 57 -2.71 -14.22 1.44
C VAL A 57 -1.48 -15.11 1.25
N ALA A 58 -1.68 -16.34 0.80
CA ALA A 58 -0.63 -17.26 0.41
C ALA A 58 -0.63 -17.51 -1.10
N ASN A 59 0.52 -17.92 -1.64
CA ASN A 59 0.52 -18.61 -2.93
C ASN A 59 -0.21 -19.95 -2.78
N TYR A 60 -0.88 -20.39 -3.85
CA TYR A 60 -1.58 -21.66 -3.83
C TYR A 60 -0.61 -22.86 -3.84
N HIS A 61 -0.79 -23.72 -2.84
CA HIS A 61 -0.25 -25.08 -2.78
C HIS A 61 -1.36 -26.00 -2.29
N GLU A 62 -1.48 -27.20 -2.86
CA GLU A 62 -2.52 -28.17 -2.47
C GLU A 62 -2.44 -28.52 -0.97
N SER A 63 -1.23 -28.55 -0.42
CA SER A 63 -0.94 -28.78 0.99
C SER A 63 -1.51 -27.71 1.94
N LEU A 64 -1.85 -26.52 1.44
CA LEU A 64 -2.30 -25.38 2.24
C LEU A 64 -3.82 -25.14 2.17
N ILE A 65 -4.56 -25.93 1.38
CA ILE A 65 -6.00 -25.71 1.13
C ILE A 65 -6.81 -25.66 2.44
N ASP A 66 -6.51 -26.53 3.39
CA ASP A 66 -7.29 -26.63 4.63
C ASP A 66 -6.97 -25.49 5.63
N ASP A 67 -5.73 -24.98 5.61
CA ASP A 67 -5.22 -24.03 6.60
C ASP A 67 -5.27 -22.56 6.15
N VAL A 68 -5.44 -22.32 4.85
CA VAL A 68 -5.41 -20.97 4.27
C VAL A 68 -6.76 -20.56 3.70
N PHE A 69 -7.21 -19.35 4.05
CA PHE A 69 -8.49 -18.81 3.60
C PHE A 69 -8.37 -17.83 2.43
N ALA A 70 -7.18 -17.28 2.17
CA ALA A 70 -6.96 -16.35 1.07
C ALA A 70 -5.78 -16.77 0.19
N PHE A 71 -6.01 -16.89 -1.11
CA PHE A 71 -5.00 -17.32 -2.08
C PHE A 71 -4.75 -16.27 -3.16
N LEU A 72 -3.48 -16.12 -3.52
CA LEU A 72 -3.05 -15.50 -4.76
C LEU A 72 -2.99 -16.57 -5.84
N LEU A 73 -3.75 -16.40 -6.92
CA LEU A 73 -3.82 -17.34 -8.02
C LEU A 73 -3.31 -16.71 -9.33
N ASP A 74 -2.36 -17.42 -9.95
CA ASP A 74 -1.88 -17.16 -11.32
C ASP A 74 -2.31 -18.26 -12.31
N GLN A 75 -2.90 -19.35 -11.81
CA GLN A 75 -3.42 -20.46 -12.61
C GLN A 75 -4.79 -20.91 -12.11
N ASN A 76 -5.55 -21.61 -12.96
CA ASN A 76 -6.86 -22.12 -12.57
C ASN A 76 -6.69 -23.28 -11.59
N VAL A 77 -7.46 -23.23 -10.50
CA VAL A 77 -7.46 -24.23 -9.44
C VAL A 77 -8.89 -24.69 -9.22
N GLU A 78 -9.10 -26.00 -9.36
CA GLU A 78 -10.38 -26.64 -9.04
C GLU A 78 -10.46 -26.95 -7.54
N ASN A 79 -11.67 -27.10 -7.01
CA ASN A 79 -11.93 -27.53 -5.62
C ASN A 79 -11.51 -26.55 -4.51
N LEU A 80 -11.35 -25.26 -4.81
CA LEU A 80 -11.43 -24.23 -3.76
C LEU A 80 -12.90 -24.03 -3.35
N GLU A 81 -13.14 -23.97 -2.05
CA GLU A 81 -14.46 -23.72 -1.46
C GLU A 81 -14.32 -22.75 -0.27
N GLN A 82 -15.18 -21.73 -0.24
CA GLN A 82 -15.24 -20.71 0.81
C GLN A 82 -13.92 -19.96 1.01
N LYS A 83 -13.25 -19.62 -0.10
CA LYS A 83 -11.96 -18.91 -0.10
C LYS A 83 -12.10 -17.47 -0.61
N THR A 84 -11.20 -16.61 -0.16
CA THR A 84 -10.91 -15.34 -0.80
C THR A 84 -9.82 -15.56 -1.86
N ILE A 85 -10.10 -15.19 -3.10
CA ILE A 85 -9.24 -15.45 -4.26
C ILE A 85 -8.81 -14.11 -4.86
N PHE A 86 -7.50 -13.88 -4.88
CA PHE A 86 -6.86 -12.77 -5.59
C PHE A 86 -6.33 -13.27 -6.92
N VAL A 87 -6.93 -12.81 -8.02
CA VAL A 87 -6.55 -13.18 -9.39
C VAL A 87 -5.49 -12.19 -9.88
N ASN A 88 -4.28 -12.68 -10.17
CA ASN A 88 -3.14 -11.84 -10.54
C ASN A 88 -2.64 -12.11 -11.97
N ASN A 89 -3.39 -12.88 -12.75
CA ASN A 89 -3.06 -13.23 -14.12
C ASN A 89 -4.23 -12.97 -15.07
N THR A 90 -3.98 -12.22 -16.15
CA THR A 90 -4.98 -11.84 -17.16
C THR A 90 -5.61 -13.03 -17.87
N ASP A 91 -4.80 -14.03 -18.25
CA ASP A 91 -5.31 -15.25 -18.89
C ASP A 91 -6.23 -16.00 -17.92
N LEU A 92 -5.84 -16.12 -16.65
CA LEU A 92 -6.69 -16.72 -15.62
C LEU A 92 -7.99 -15.95 -15.47
N ALA A 93 -7.96 -14.62 -15.37
CA ALA A 93 -9.17 -13.81 -15.25
C ALA A 93 -10.15 -14.06 -16.41
N GLY A 94 -9.65 -14.28 -17.63
CA GLY A 94 -10.47 -14.65 -18.79
C GLY A 94 -11.24 -15.97 -18.60
N HIS A 95 -10.60 -16.99 -18.01
CA HIS A 95 -11.13 -18.36 -17.93
C HIS A 95 -11.79 -18.72 -16.60
N ILE A 96 -11.44 -18.01 -15.52
CA ILE A 96 -11.98 -18.30 -14.20
C ILE A 96 -13.49 -18.01 -14.17
N SER A 97 -14.22 -18.96 -13.58
CA SER A 97 -15.66 -18.85 -13.35
C SER A 97 -15.90 -18.68 -11.86
N PRO A 98 -16.26 -17.47 -11.40
CA PRO A 98 -16.53 -17.22 -9.99
C PRO A 98 -17.60 -18.16 -9.45
N LYS A 99 -17.33 -18.77 -8.31
CA LYS A 99 -18.33 -19.51 -7.53
C LYS A 99 -19.01 -18.58 -6.52
N GLU A 100 -20.28 -18.83 -6.21
CA GLU A 100 -21.05 -17.96 -5.30
C GLU A 100 -20.53 -17.97 -3.86
N GLU A 101 -19.96 -19.10 -3.43
CA GLU A 101 -19.39 -19.30 -2.10
C GLU A 101 -18.02 -18.62 -1.89
N ASP A 102 -17.33 -18.25 -2.97
CA ASP A 102 -15.99 -17.68 -2.94
C ASP A 102 -16.01 -16.16 -3.15
N ARG A 103 -14.96 -15.48 -2.67
CA ARG A 103 -14.80 -14.02 -2.81
C ARG A 103 -13.65 -13.71 -3.75
N TYR A 104 -13.94 -13.13 -4.91
CA TYR A 104 -12.90 -12.83 -5.91
C TYR A 104 -12.51 -11.36 -5.94
N PHE A 105 -11.21 -11.11 -6.07
CA PHE A 105 -10.61 -9.79 -6.26
C PHE A 105 -9.62 -9.86 -7.42
N SER A 106 -9.57 -8.83 -8.26
CA SER A 106 -8.56 -8.71 -9.32
C SER A 106 -7.37 -7.89 -8.83
N LEU A 107 -6.16 -8.42 -9.01
CA LEU A 107 -4.90 -7.70 -8.87
C LEU A 107 -4.28 -7.32 -10.24
N ILE A 108 -5.08 -7.38 -11.31
CA ILE A 108 -4.65 -7.05 -12.66
C ILE A 108 -4.73 -5.55 -12.89
N ASP A 109 -3.57 -4.95 -13.16
CA ASP A 109 -3.47 -3.55 -13.59
C ASP A 109 -3.90 -3.42 -15.06
N VAL A 110 -4.70 -2.40 -15.35
CA VAL A 110 -5.24 -2.10 -16.68
C VAL A 110 -4.45 -1.02 -17.41
N PHE A 111 -3.49 -0.38 -16.75
CA PHE A 111 -2.56 0.57 -17.34
C PHE A 111 -1.43 -0.18 -18.06
N ASP A 112 -1.28 0.08 -19.35
CA ASP A 112 -0.10 -0.33 -20.09
C ASP A 112 0.96 0.77 -19.95
N GLU A 113 1.90 0.55 -19.03
CA GLU A 113 2.97 1.51 -18.72
C GLU A 113 3.93 1.78 -19.91
N LYS A 114 3.97 0.88 -20.91
CA LYS A 114 4.87 1.02 -22.08
C LYS A 114 4.24 1.85 -23.17
N GLU A 115 2.99 1.57 -23.48
CA GLU A 115 2.22 2.28 -24.50
C GLU A 115 1.54 3.54 -23.92
N ALA A 116 1.56 3.69 -22.59
CA ALA A 116 0.98 4.79 -21.84
C ALA A 116 -0.49 5.01 -22.21
N VAL A 117 -1.26 3.93 -22.10
CA VAL A 117 -2.71 3.86 -22.36
C VAL A 117 -3.38 2.96 -21.33
N ILE A 118 -4.70 3.10 -21.20
CA ILE A 118 -5.55 2.14 -20.47
C ILE A 118 -6.07 1.11 -21.46
N ASN A 119 -5.93 -0.17 -21.14
CA ASN A 119 -6.46 -1.27 -21.94
C ASN A 119 -7.98 -1.39 -21.76
N ASP A 120 -8.75 -0.69 -22.60
CA ASP A 120 -10.21 -0.64 -22.53
C ASP A 120 -10.90 -2.01 -22.68
N GLN A 121 -10.34 -2.88 -23.53
CA GLN A 121 -10.86 -4.24 -23.68
C GLN A 121 -10.74 -5.00 -22.36
N LEU A 122 -9.57 -4.94 -21.72
CA LEU A 122 -9.32 -5.60 -20.45
C LEU A 122 -10.21 -5.04 -19.33
N VAL A 123 -10.42 -3.72 -19.27
CA VAL A 123 -11.35 -3.10 -18.31
C VAL A 123 -12.76 -3.69 -18.46
N LYS A 124 -13.28 -3.77 -19.69
CA LYS A 124 -14.61 -4.32 -19.96
C LYS A 124 -14.72 -5.80 -19.58
N GLU A 125 -13.71 -6.59 -19.92
CA GLU A 125 -13.64 -8.01 -19.57
C GLU A 125 -13.64 -8.21 -18.06
N LEU A 126 -12.84 -7.44 -17.32
CA LEU A 126 -12.76 -7.50 -15.87
C LEU A 126 -14.05 -7.03 -15.20
N LEU A 127 -14.66 -5.93 -15.65
CA LEU A 127 -15.92 -5.42 -15.11
C LEU A 127 -17.10 -6.37 -15.35
N ALA A 128 -17.05 -7.20 -16.39
CA ALA A 128 -18.05 -8.23 -16.65
C ALA A 128 -17.95 -9.43 -15.70
N LYS A 129 -16.84 -9.58 -14.96
CA LYS A 129 -16.66 -10.64 -13.96
C LYS A 129 -17.40 -10.32 -12.68
N GLN A 130 -17.94 -11.36 -12.02
CA GLN A 130 -18.58 -11.25 -10.71
C GLN A 130 -17.56 -11.18 -9.57
N PHE A 131 -16.56 -10.30 -9.72
CA PHE A 131 -15.59 -10.03 -8.66
C PHE A 131 -16.14 -8.96 -7.70
N ARG A 132 -15.67 -8.99 -6.44
CA ARG A 132 -15.98 -7.95 -5.43
C ARG A 132 -15.36 -6.62 -5.85
N ARG A 133 -14.12 -6.67 -6.33
CA ARG A 133 -13.35 -5.57 -6.91
C ARG A 133 -12.64 -6.08 -8.16
N ASN A 134 -12.77 -5.36 -9.27
CA ASN A 134 -12.52 -5.87 -10.61
C ASN A 134 -11.20 -5.38 -11.21
N ILE A 135 -10.69 -4.25 -10.74
CA ILE A 135 -9.54 -3.57 -11.36
C ILE A 135 -8.52 -3.26 -10.28
N CYS A 136 -7.25 -3.52 -10.57
CA CYS A 136 -6.16 -3.13 -9.72
C CYS A 136 -5.57 -1.79 -10.21
N VAL A 137 -5.27 -0.90 -9.28
CA VAL A 137 -4.31 0.18 -9.49
C VAL A 137 -3.02 -0.27 -8.79
N ASP A 138 -2.05 -0.72 -9.57
CA ASP A 138 -0.78 -1.20 -9.05
C ASP A 138 0.22 -0.05 -8.92
N ILE A 139 0.64 0.22 -7.69
CA ILE A 139 1.72 1.17 -7.37
C ILE A 139 2.91 0.48 -6.68
N SER A 140 2.88 -0.85 -6.55
CA SER A 140 3.96 -1.63 -5.97
C SER A 140 5.24 -1.54 -6.82
N LEU A 141 5.10 -1.50 -8.14
CA LEU A 141 6.21 -1.33 -9.08
C LEU A 141 6.94 0.00 -8.87
N HIS A 142 6.21 1.09 -8.59
CA HIS A 142 6.77 2.42 -8.36
C HIS A 142 7.65 2.45 -7.11
N GLN A 143 7.18 1.84 -6.01
CA GLN A 143 7.97 1.70 -4.78
C GLN A 143 9.26 0.90 -5.02
N ASN A 144 9.14 -0.23 -5.72
CA ASN A 144 10.27 -1.10 -6.04
C ASN A 144 11.27 -0.43 -7.00
N ALA A 145 10.80 0.48 -7.86
CA ALA A 145 11.61 1.22 -8.82
C ALA A 145 12.36 2.42 -8.22
N GLY A 146 11.92 2.97 -7.09
CA GLY A 146 12.57 4.18 -6.57
C GLY A 146 11.69 5.11 -5.78
N ALA A 147 10.40 5.18 -6.12
CA ALA A 147 9.52 6.29 -5.78
C ALA A 147 9.43 6.53 -4.27
N ALA A 148 9.48 7.81 -3.89
CA ALA A 148 9.16 8.27 -2.55
C ALA A 148 7.73 7.89 -2.16
N ILE A 149 7.43 7.86 -0.87
CA ILE A 149 6.11 7.48 -0.36
C ILE A 149 5.03 8.40 -0.91
N TYR A 150 5.28 9.71 -0.90
CA TYR A 150 4.28 10.67 -1.38
C TYR A 150 4.03 10.52 -2.89
N GLN A 151 5.07 10.15 -3.67
CA GLN A 151 4.98 9.90 -5.10
C GLN A 151 4.11 8.69 -5.43
N GLN A 152 4.30 7.58 -4.70
CA GLN A 152 3.48 6.38 -4.85
C GLN A 152 1.98 6.71 -4.73
N LEU A 153 1.61 7.49 -3.70
CA LEU A 153 0.20 7.82 -3.45
C LEU A 153 -0.35 8.86 -4.43
N GLY A 154 0.44 9.87 -4.82
CA GLY A 154 0.03 10.85 -5.84
C GLY A 154 -0.24 10.17 -7.20
N ILE A 155 0.62 9.22 -7.59
CA ILE A 155 0.44 8.40 -8.79
C ILE A 155 -0.81 7.52 -8.67
N ALA A 156 -1.08 6.92 -7.49
CA ALA A 156 -2.31 6.14 -7.29
C ALA A 156 -3.58 6.98 -7.51
N LEU A 157 -3.61 8.23 -7.02
CA LEU A 157 -4.74 9.15 -7.25
C LEU A 157 -4.85 9.55 -8.72
N ALA A 158 -3.74 9.85 -9.40
CA ALA A 158 -3.73 10.21 -10.81
C ALA A 158 -4.25 9.06 -11.69
N LYS A 159 -3.73 7.83 -11.49
CA LYS A 159 -4.26 6.61 -12.14
C LYS A 159 -5.75 6.42 -11.85
N THR A 160 -6.18 6.65 -10.60
CA THR A 160 -7.59 6.55 -10.22
C THR A 160 -8.47 7.56 -10.98
N LYS A 161 -8.01 8.80 -11.10
CA LYS A 161 -8.74 9.88 -11.78
C LYS A 161 -8.91 9.57 -13.27
N GLU A 162 -7.88 9.08 -13.96
CA GLU A 162 -7.95 8.65 -15.37
C GLU A 162 -9.06 7.60 -15.58
N LEU A 163 -9.16 6.62 -14.68
CA LEU A 163 -10.22 5.62 -14.72
C LEU A 163 -11.61 6.24 -14.51
N VAL A 164 -11.74 7.18 -13.58
CA VAL A 164 -13.02 7.87 -13.31
C VAL A 164 -13.46 8.71 -14.52
N GLU A 165 -12.54 9.39 -15.19
CA GLU A 165 -12.88 10.21 -16.37
C GLU A 165 -13.42 9.37 -17.53
N ILE A 166 -12.85 8.17 -17.74
CA ILE A 166 -13.23 7.30 -18.87
C ILE A 166 -14.47 6.46 -18.53
N TYR A 167 -14.57 5.94 -17.31
CA TYR A 167 -15.57 4.92 -16.94
C TYR A 167 -16.63 5.42 -15.95
N GLY A 168 -16.49 6.63 -15.42
CA GLY A 168 -17.39 7.23 -14.43
C GLY A 168 -17.04 6.87 -12.98
N ALA A 169 -17.57 7.65 -12.04
CA ALA A 169 -17.21 7.61 -10.62
C ALA A 169 -17.49 6.26 -9.93
N GLU A 170 -18.47 5.49 -10.41
CA GLU A 170 -18.79 4.16 -9.88
C GLU A 170 -17.61 3.19 -9.94
N ILE A 171 -16.61 3.44 -10.80
CA ILE A 171 -15.42 2.61 -10.86
C ILE A 171 -14.63 2.60 -9.53
N LEU A 172 -14.75 3.64 -8.70
CA LEU A 172 -14.05 3.74 -7.41
C LEU A 172 -14.37 2.56 -6.47
N ASN A 173 -15.62 2.09 -6.48
CA ASN A 173 -16.03 0.92 -5.70
C ASN A 173 -15.61 -0.43 -6.32
N LYS A 174 -14.94 -0.40 -7.48
CA LYS A 174 -14.39 -1.57 -8.18
C LYS A 174 -12.88 -1.69 -8.05
N LEU A 175 -12.20 -0.72 -7.45
CA LEU A 175 -10.75 -0.69 -7.37
C LEU A 175 -10.21 -1.51 -6.18
N VAL A 176 -9.08 -2.19 -6.43
CA VAL A 176 -8.10 -2.67 -5.45
C VAL A 176 -6.82 -1.87 -5.67
N PHE A 177 -6.14 -1.48 -4.59
CA PHE A 177 -4.85 -0.82 -4.65
C PHE A 177 -3.77 -1.79 -4.19
N ARG A 178 -2.86 -2.16 -5.08
CA ARG A 178 -1.69 -2.98 -4.75
C ARG A 178 -0.53 -2.09 -4.37
N ILE A 179 -0.08 -2.20 -3.12
CA ILE A 179 0.90 -1.30 -2.51
C ILE A 179 2.06 -2.11 -1.92
N ALA A 180 3.28 -1.87 -2.38
CA ALA A 180 4.46 -2.47 -1.76
C ALA A 180 4.85 -1.71 -0.49
N ILE A 181 5.26 -2.46 0.54
CA ILE A 181 5.59 -1.95 1.88
C ILE A 181 7.10 -2.09 2.10
N GLY A 182 7.77 -0.95 2.26
CA GLY A 182 9.21 -0.86 2.44
C GLY A 182 9.67 -0.92 3.90
N PRO A 183 10.99 -0.72 4.14
CA PRO A 183 11.59 -0.89 5.47
C PRO A 183 11.26 0.23 6.48
N ASN A 184 10.67 1.34 6.04
CA ASN A 184 10.45 2.50 6.91
C ASN A 184 9.17 2.33 7.75
N TYR A 185 9.25 1.44 8.75
CA TYR A 185 8.13 0.91 9.54
C TYR A 185 7.01 1.92 9.87
N PHE A 186 7.33 3.06 10.49
CA PHE A 186 6.34 4.06 10.88
C PHE A 186 5.78 4.85 9.70
N PHE A 187 6.62 5.15 8.71
CA PHE A 187 6.18 5.87 7.52
C PHE A 187 5.27 5.00 6.65
N GLU A 188 5.48 3.69 6.64
CA GLU A 188 4.61 2.76 5.92
C GLU A 188 3.23 2.65 6.58
N MET A 189 3.14 2.70 7.92
CA MET A 189 1.84 2.83 8.61
C MET A 189 1.15 4.13 8.19
N ALA A 190 1.88 5.25 8.26
CA ALA A 190 1.38 6.56 7.89
C ALA A 190 0.98 6.64 6.41
N LYS A 191 1.70 5.95 5.51
CA LYS A 191 1.39 5.86 4.09
C LYS A 191 0.00 5.28 3.86
N LEU A 192 -0.31 4.15 4.48
CA LEU A 192 -1.62 3.52 4.30
C LEU A 192 -2.76 4.38 4.87
N ARG A 193 -2.54 5.02 6.04
CA ARG A 193 -3.49 5.96 6.63
C ARG A 193 -3.72 7.18 5.74
N ALA A 194 -2.64 7.81 5.28
CA ALA A 194 -2.67 8.96 4.40
C ALA A 194 -3.40 8.62 3.09
N PHE A 195 -3.14 7.44 2.53
CA PHE A 195 -3.80 7.00 1.31
C PHE A 195 -5.32 6.88 1.47
N LYS A 196 -5.81 6.29 2.57
CA LYS A 196 -7.25 6.24 2.85
C LYS A 196 -7.86 7.63 2.89
N ILE A 197 -7.20 8.58 3.55
CA ILE A 197 -7.68 9.97 3.68
C ILE A 197 -7.80 10.64 2.32
N ILE A 198 -6.73 10.62 1.52
CA ILE A 198 -6.71 11.34 0.24
C ILE A 198 -7.57 10.63 -0.83
N PHE A 199 -7.70 9.29 -0.78
CA PHE A 199 -8.63 8.57 -1.65
C PHE A 199 -10.09 8.90 -1.28
N ASN A 200 -10.42 8.91 0.02
CA ASN A 200 -11.75 9.28 0.46
C ASN A 200 -12.08 10.73 0.06
N GLN A 201 -11.13 11.65 0.22
CA GLN A 201 -11.24 13.03 -0.27
C GLN A 201 -11.49 13.08 -1.78
N LEU A 202 -10.73 12.35 -2.60
CA LEU A 202 -10.97 12.25 -4.04
C LEU A 202 -12.37 11.72 -4.35
N SER A 203 -12.83 10.68 -3.66
CA SER A 203 -14.16 10.09 -3.91
C SER A 203 -15.31 11.07 -3.61
N LYS A 204 -15.12 11.95 -2.61
CA LYS A 204 -16.08 13.00 -2.24
C LYS A 204 -16.26 14.06 -3.32
N GLU A 205 -15.24 14.35 -4.11
CA GLU A 205 -15.36 15.24 -5.28
C GLU A 205 -16.32 14.69 -6.33
N TYR A 206 -16.55 13.36 -6.34
CA TYR A 206 -17.53 12.70 -7.19
C TYR A 206 -18.86 12.39 -6.49
N GLY A 207 -19.10 12.93 -5.29
CA GLY A 207 -20.33 12.71 -4.53
C GLY A 207 -20.44 11.34 -3.86
N LEU A 208 -19.32 10.64 -3.69
CA LEU A 208 -19.23 9.34 -3.01
C LEU A 208 -18.53 9.50 -1.65
N ASP A 209 -18.46 8.42 -0.86
CA ASP A 209 -17.74 8.37 0.42
C ASP A 209 -16.98 7.03 0.53
N GLU A 210 -16.20 6.75 -0.52
CA GLU A 210 -15.50 5.48 -0.65
C GLU A 210 -14.22 5.44 0.18
N ILE A 211 -13.83 4.24 0.60
CA ILE A 211 -12.55 3.93 1.23
C ILE A 211 -11.82 2.95 0.30
N PRO A 212 -10.49 3.05 0.12
CA PRO A 212 -9.79 2.18 -0.81
C PRO A 212 -9.64 0.78 -0.22
N TYR A 213 -9.79 -0.26 -1.06
CA TYR A 213 -9.37 -1.61 -0.72
C TYR A 213 -7.86 -1.75 -0.93
N ILE A 214 -7.10 -2.02 0.12
CA ILE A 214 -5.63 -2.07 0.07
C ILE A 214 -5.14 -3.51 0.15
N PHE A 215 -4.52 -3.98 -0.93
CA PHE A 215 -3.68 -5.17 -0.96
C PHE A 215 -2.22 -4.76 -0.75
N ALA A 216 -1.66 -5.06 0.42
CA ALA A 216 -0.29 -4.71 0.77
C ALA A 216 0.65 -5.89 0.56
N GLU A 217 1.80 -5.67 -0.09
CA GLU A 217 2.82 -6.71 -0.26
C GLU A 217 4.19 -6.26 0.24
N THR A 218 5.00 -7.19 0.73
CA THR A 218 6.37 -6.86 1.17
C THR A 218 7.23 -6.41 -0.02
N SER A 219 8.03 -5.36 0.16
CA SER A 219 8.88 -4.85 -0.93
C SER A 219 9.95 -5.88 -1.34
N LEU A 220 10.30 -5.95 -2.62
CA LEU A 220 11.47 -6.71 -3.09
C LEU A 220 12.76 -5.86 -3.02
N ARG A 221 12.63 -4.53 -3.01
CA ARG A 221 13.74 -3.58 -3.11
C ARG A 221 14.78 -3.69 -2.00
N ASN A 222 14.37 -4.04 -0.80
CA ASN A 222 15.26 -4.17 0.36
C ASN A 222 15.66 -5.63 0.67
N LYS A 223 15.36 -6.57 -0.23
CA LYS A 223 15.67 -7.99 -0.06
C LYS A 223 17.01 -8.33 -0.71
N ALA A 224 17.79 -9.17 -0.02
CA ALA A 224 19.14 -9.52 -0.44
C ALA A 224 19.22 -11.00 -0.86
N VAL A 225 19.90 -11.27 -1.99
CA VAL A 225 20.22 -12.64 -2.43
C VAL A 225 21.31 -13.27 -1.55
N SER A 226 22.27 -12.48 -1.07
CA SER A 226 23.40 -12.98 -0.28
C SER A 226 23.09 -13.17 1.21
N ASP A 227 21.96 -12.64 1.69
CA ASP A 227 21.61 -12.55 3.11
C ASP A 227 20.11 -12.83 3.29
N LYS A 228 19.74 -14.08 2.97
CA LYS A 228 18.36 -14.49 2.70
C LYS A 228 17.54 -14.59 3.98
N GLU A 229 18.10 -15.11 5.06
CA GLU A 229 17.40 -15.31 6.33
C GLU A 229 16.97 -13.96 6.94
N ASN A 230 17.78 -12.92 6.78
CA ASN A 230 17.41 -11.57 7.22
C ASN A 230 16.24 -10.99 6.41
N ASN A 231 15.90 -11.53 5.23
CA ASN A 231 14.70 -11.13 4.50
C ASN A 231 13.42 -11.50 5.26
N LEU A 232 13.44 -12.53 6.12
CA LEU A 232 12.32 -12.82 7.02
C LEU A 232 12.15 -11.69 8.05
N ILE A 233 13.24 -11.25 8.68
CA ILE A 233 13.17 -10.15 9.66
C ILE A 233 12.65 -8.86 9.00
N ARG A 234 13.15 -8.55 7.79
CA ARG A 234 12.69 -7.39 6.99
C ARG A 234 11.19 -7.49 6.68
N SER A 235 10.75 -8.64 6.15
CA SER A 235 9.35 -8.88 5.78
C SER A 235 8.41 -8.85 6.98
N THR A 236 8.84 -9.31 8.15
CA THR A 236 8.03 -9.28 9.38
C THR A 236 7.67 -7.84 9.77
N LEU A 237 8.63 -6.91 9.70
CA LEU A 237 8.38 -5.51 10.01
C LEU A 237 7.46 -4.85 8.97
N GLU A 238 7.64 -5.16 7.69
CA GLU A 238 6.78 -4.66 6.61
C GLU A 238 5.33 -5.16 6.74
N LEU A 239 5.14 -6.45 7.04
CA LEU A 239 3.81 -7.01 7.27
C LEU A 239 3.15 -6.37 8.50
N ALA A 240 3.91 -6.17 9.58
CA ALA A 240 3.40 -5.54 10.79
C ALA A 240 2.99 -4.09 10.55
N SER A 241 3.77 -3.29 9.80
CA SER A 241 3.36 -1.93 9.44
C SER A 241 2.14 -1.91 8.52
N ALA A 242 2.01 -2.87 7.61
CA ALA A 242 0.85 -3.00 6.73
C ALA A 242 -0.44 -3.31 7.51
N MET A 243 -0.38 -4.28 8.42
CA MET A 243 -1.51 -4.66 9.26
C MET A 243 -1.93 -3.51 10.19
N ILE A 244 -0.97 -2.85 10.86
CA ILE A 244 -1.27 -1.71 11.75
C ILE A 244 -1.79 -0.50 10.97
N GLY A 245 -1.25 -0.24 9.77
CA GLY A 245 -1.73 0.82 8.87
C GLY A 245 -3.11 0.54 8.27
N GLY A 246 -3.67 -0.65 8.52
CA GLY A 246 -5.04 -1.01 8.16
C GLY A 246 -5.20 -1.50 6.73
N ALA A 247 -4.26 -2.31 6.22
CA ALA A 247 -4.44 -3.03 4.96
C ALA A 247 -5.56 -4.09 5.05
N ASP A 248 -6.33 -4.24 3.97
CA ASP A 248 -7.42 -5.23 3.86
C ASP A 248 -6.89 -6.64 3.57
N ALA A 249 -5.79 -6.73 2.84
CA ALA A 249 -5.08 -7.96 2.55
C ALA A 249 -3.57 -7.73 2.66
N VAL A 250 -2.85 -8.75 3.14
CA VAL A 250 -1.38 -8.74 3.15
C VAL A 250 -0.82 -9.95 2.44
N PHE A 251 0.32 -9.75 1.79
CA PHE A 251 1.07 -10.80 1.11
C PHE A 251 2.56 -10.65 1.39
N SER A 252 3.23 -11.76 1.71
CA SER A 252 4.68 -11.79 1.80
C SER A 252 5.26 -12.37 0.52
N ASN A 253 6.08 -11.59 -0.16
CA ASN A 253 7.02 -12.12 -1.14
C ASN A 253 7.94 -13.18 -0.49
N ASN A 254 8.45 -14.08 -1.32
CA ASN A 254 9.34 -15.13 -0.87
C ASN A 254 10.65 -14.54 -0.32
N TYR A 255 11.09 -15.00 0.85
CA TYR A 255 12.36 -14.57 1.44
C TYR A 255 13.57 -15.05 0.62
N LEU A 256 13.41 -16.14 -0.15
CA LEU A 256 14.36 -16.60 -1.16
C LEU A 256 14.08 -15.90 -2.50
N VAL A 257 14.54 -14.66 -2.66
CA VAL A 257 14.21 -13.86 -3.86
C VAL A 257 14.80 -14.38 -5.18
N ASP A 258 15.76 -15.30 -5.14
CA ASP A 258 16.41 -15.89 -6.32
C ASP A 258 15.86 -17.27 -6.70
N ARG A 259 15.02 -17.89 -5.86
CA ARG A 259 14.43 -19.21 -6.11
C ARG A 259 13.19 -19.44 -5.25
N ASN A 260 12.18 -20.06 -5.83
CA ASN A 260 10.98 -20.44 -5.09
C ASN A 260 10.92 -21.94 -4.84
N THR A 261 10.63 -22.31 -3.59
CA THR A 261 10.22 -23.66 -3.19
C THR A 261 8.96 -23.55 -2.34
N GLU A 262 8.10 -24.57 -2.38
CA GLU A 262 6.88 -24.64 -1.55
C GLU A 262 7.18 -24.31 -0.07
N ASN A 263 8.20 -24.96 0.51
CA ASN A 263 8.61 -24.69 1.89
C ASN A 263 9.04 -23.23 2.12
N SER A 264 9.70 -22.58 1.16
CA SER A 264 10.11 -21.18 1.33
C SER A 264 8.93 -20.22 1.28
N GLU A 265 7.96 -20.48 0.42
CA GLU A 265 6.73 -19.70 0.31
C GLU A 265 5.86 -19.90 1.56
N GLU A 266 5.75 -21.14 2.04
CA GLU A 266 5.06 -21.47 3.30
C GLU A 266 5.70 -20.75 4.50
N ILE A 267 7.04 -20.74 4.62
CA ILE A 267 7.74 -20.00 5.68
C ILE A 267 7.46 -18.49 5.55
N SER A 268 7.50 -17.93 4.34
CA SER A 268 7.17 -16.52 4.12
C SER A 268 5.74 -16.20 4.55
N PHE A 269 4.78 -17.07 4.21
CA PHE A 269 3.39 -16.93 4.59
C PHE A 269 3.16 -17.03 6.10
N LYS A 270 3.84 -17.97 6.79
CA LYS A 270 3.70 -18.15 8.25
C LYS A 270 4.01 -16.91 9.08
N GLN A 271 4.82 -15.97 8.58
CA GLN A 271 5.01 -14.67 9.23
C GLN A 271 3.68 -13.93 9.43
N GLN A 272 2.79 -14.00 8.45
CA GLN A 272 1.47 -13.38 8.50
C GLN A 272 0.59 -14.02 9.59
N ILE A 273 0.63 -15.36 9.71
CA ILE A 273 -0.09 -16.12 10.74
C ILE A 273 0.38 -15.72 12.14
N VAL A 274 1.70 -15.72 12.37
CA VAL A 274 2.28 -15.37 13.67
C VAL A 274 1.88 -13.94 14.06
N LEU A 275 1.97 -13.00 13.13
CA LEU A 275 1.51 -11.63 13.38
C LEU A 275 0.01 -11.60 13.71
N ALA A 276 -0.84 -12.17 12.87
CA ALA A 276 -2.28 -12.12 13.02
C ALA A 276 -2.80 -12.77 14.32
N TYR A 277 -2.27 -13.94 14.67
CA TYR A 277 -2.84 -14.79 15.72
C TYR A 277 -2.02 -14.89 17.00
N GLU A 278 -0.72 -14.60 16.96
CA GLU A 278 0.16 -14.73 18.15
C GLU A 278 0.59 -13.37 18.71
N SER A 279 0.54 -12.30 17.91
CA SER A 279 1.01 -10.96 18.32
C SER A 279 -0.09 -9.99 18.78
N ILE A 280 -1.36 -10.35 18.64
CA ILE A 280 -2.53 -9.51 19.01
C ILE A 280 -2.67 -8.26 18.11
N ILE A 281 -1.87 -8.12 17.06
CA ILE A 281 -1.87 -6.94 16.16
C ILE A 281 -3.24 -6.70 15.49
N ASN A 282 -4.00 -7.76 15.22
CA ASN A 282 -5.30 -7.71 14.54
C ASN A 282 -6.49 -7.38 15.46
N VAL A 283 -6.28 -7.14 16.76
CA VAL A 283 -7.38 -6.80 17.69
C VAL A 283 -7.76 -5.31 17.61
N PHE A 284 -6.90 -4.46 17.05
CA PHE A 284 -7.15 -3.04 16.88
C PHE A 284 -7.35 -2.69 15.41
N GLU A 285 -8.32 -1.84 15.09
CA GLU A 285 -8.53 -1.36 13.71
C GLU A 285 -7.38 -0.48 13.21
N ASP A 286 -6.88 0.41 14.07
CA ASP A 286 -5.68 1.23 13.86
C ASP A 286 -4.99 1.43 15.22
N ALA A 287 -3.94 0.64 15.48
CA ALA A 287 -3.15 0.75 16.71
C ALA A 287 -2.23 1.99 16.73
N SER A 288 -2.09 2.68 15.60
CA SER A 288 -1.25 3.87 15.46
C SER A 288 -2.00 5.18 15.67
N ASN A 289 -3.34 5.14 15.63
CA ASN A 289 -4.21 6.29 15.87
C ASN A 289 -3.90 7.00 17.20
N GLY A 290 -3.78 8.32 17.15
CA GLY A 290 -3.45 9.17 18.29
C GLY A 290 -1.96 9.23 18.65
N SER A 291 -1.09 8.46 17.99
CA SER A 291 0.36 8.63 18.11
C SER A 291 0.78 9.96 17.48
N TYR A 292 1.26 10.92 18.28
CA TYR A 292 1.59 12.26 17.78
C TYR A 292 2.56 12.25 16.61
N TYR A 293 3.54 11.34 16.66
CA TYR A 293 4.50 11.16 15.58
C TYR A 293 3.84 10.63 14.31
N ILE A 294 3.01 9.60 14.41
CA ILE A 294 2.40 8.97 13.24
C ILE A 294 1.34 9.88 12.63
N GLU A 295 0.56 10.59 13.44
CA GLU A 295 -0.40 11.59 12.96
C GLU A 295 0.28 12.71 12.16
N ASP A 296 1.36 13.28 12.70
CA ASP A 296 2.10 14.37 12.05
C ASP A 296 2.69 13.95 10.70
N ILE A 297 3.35 12.78 10.62
CA ILE A 297 3.87 12.28 9.34
C ILE A 297 2.75 11.83 8.38
N THR A 298 1.61 11.34 8.89
CA THR A 298 0.45 10.98 8.05
C THR A 298 -0.09 12.23 7.36
N GLN A 299 -0.24 13.33 8.10
CA GLN A 299 -0.68 14.62 7.55
C GLN A 299 0.29 15.11 6.47
N GLN A 300 1.59 15.13 6.76
CA GLN A 300 2.61 15.60 5.81
C GLN A 300 2.65 14.75 4.54
N ILE A 301 2.51 13.42 4.65
CA ILE A 301 2.43 12.51 3.50
C ILE A 301 1.18 12.83 2.67
N ALA A 302 0.00 12.94 3.32
CA ALA A 302 -1.26 13.23 2.63
C ALA A 302 -1.21 14.55 1.85
N GLU A 303 -0.71 15.62 2.47
CA GLU A 303 -0.58 16.94 1.84
C GLU A 303 0.35 16.92 0.62
N LYS A 304 1.53 16.31 0.76
CA LYS A 304 2.49 16.21 -0.36
C LYS A 304 1.97 15.33 -1.48
N SER A 305 1.30 14.23 -1.17
CA SER A 305 0.70 13.36 -2.17
C SER A 305 -0.43 14.05 -2.92
N TRP A 306 -1.26 14.82 -2.22
CA TRP A 306 -2.33 15.60 -2.84
C TRP A 306 -1.75 16.71 -3.73
N ALA A 307 -0.72 17.42 -3.26
CA ALA A 307 -0.04 18.44 -4.05
C ALA A 307 0.55 17.85 -5.34
N LEU A 308 1.27 16.72 -5.25
CA LEU A 308 1.79 16.04 -6.44
C LEU A 308 0.67 15.57 -7.39
N PHE A 309 -0.42 15.04 -6.85
CA PHE A 309 -1.58 14.67 -7.66
C PHE A 309 -2.09 15.88 -8.46
N VAL A 310 -2.28 17.03 -7.81
CA VAL A 310 -2.70 18.27 -8.49
C VAL A 310 -1.68 18.70 -9.55
N GLU A 311 -0.38 18.63 -9.27
CA GLU A 311 0.68 18.93 -10.24
C GLU A 311 0.61 18.01 -11.48
N ILE A 312 0.36 16.70 -11.27
CA ILE A 312 0.17 15.74 -12.37
C ILE A 312 -1.04 16.12 -13.22
N GLU A 313 -2.16 16.48 -12.58
CA GLU A 313 -3.38 16.87 -13.27
C GLU A 313 -3.22 18.17 -14.07
N GLU A 314 -2.54 19.18 -13.50
CA GLU A 314 -2.23 20.43 -14.18
C GLU A 314 -1.29 20.23 -15.38
N ALA A 315 -0.44 19.21 -15.32
CA ALA A 315 0.48 18.84 -16.40
C ALA A 315 -0.15 17.94 -17.48
N GLY A 316 -1.46 17.65 -17.38
CA GLY A 316 -2.22 16.92 -18.41
C GLY A 316 -2.64 15.51 -18.04
N GLY A 317 -2.41 15.07 -16.80
CA GLY A 317 -2.79 13.74 -16.30
C GLY A 317 -1.65 12.73 -16.35
N TYR A 318 -1.92 11.55 -15.78
CA TYR A 318 -0.91 10.50 -15.62
C TYR A 318 -0.43 9.94 -16.96
N LEU A 319 -1.36 9.64 -17.87
CA LEU A 319 -1.03 9.02 -19.16
C LEU A 319 -0.17 9.94 -20.01
N GLU A 320 -0.47 11.24 -20.02
CA GLU A 320 0.31 12.25 -20.74
C GLU A 320 1.74 12.35 -20.18
N LEU A 321 1.90 12.43 -18.86
CA LEU A 321 3.22 12.48 -18.23
C LEU A 321 4.02 11.19 -18.44
N LEU A 322 3.35 10.05 -18.50
CA LEU A 322 3.96 8.76 -18.79
C LEU A 322 4.48 8.71 -20.23
N GLN A 323 3.70 9.20 -21.22
CA GLN A 323 4.14 9.33 -22.62
C GLN A 323 5.37 10.23 -22.77
N GLN A 324 5.45 11.31 -21.98
CA GLN A 324 6.58 12.24 -21.97
C GLN A 324 7.83 11.70 -21.24
N GLY A 325 7.69 10.56 -20.55
CA GLY A 325 8.75 9.96 -19.74
C GLY A 325 9.03 10.72 -18.44
N THR A 326 8.11 11.59 -17.99
CA THR A 326 8.32 12.47 -16.83
C THR A 326 8.21 11.70 -15.52
N ILE A 327 7.22 10.81 -15.41
CA ILE A 327 7.01 9.93 -14.24
C ILE A 327 8.26 9.10 -13.93
N GLN A 328 8.89 8.54 -14.97
CA GLN A 328 10.10 7.73 -14.83
C GLN A 328 11.31 8.58 -14.44
N LYS A 329 11.46 9.78 -15.03
CA LYS A 329 12.56 10.71 -14.72
C LYS A 329 12.51 11.18 -13.26
N GLU A 330 11.34 11.55 -12.77
CA GLU A 330 11.15 11.96 -11.37
C GLU A 330 11.40 10.82 -10.39
N SER A 331 11.09 9.58 -10.79
CA SER A 331 11.41 8.38 -10.00
C SER A 331 12.92 8.07 -9.96
N THR A 332 13.68 8.45 -10.99
CA THR A 332 15.14 8.24 -11.09
C THR A 332 16.01 9.39 -10.56
N ASN A 333 15.46 10.60 -10.38
CA ASN A 333 16.23 11.80 -10.03
C ASN A 333 16.49 11.96 -8.53
N MET A 334 16.41 10.89 -7.73
CA MET A 334 16.79 10.91 -6.32
C MET A 334 18.12 10.15 -6.07
N PRO A 335 18.99 10.69 -5.19
CA PRO A 335 20.36 10.22 -4.96
C PRO A 335 20.48 8.84 -4.31
#